data_AF-A0A821HTE2-F1
#
_entry.id   AF-A0A821HTE2-F1
#
_cell.length_a   1.000
_cell.length_b   1.000
_cell.length_c   1.000
_cell.angle_alpha   90.00
_cell.angle_beta   90.00
_cell.angle_gamma   90.00
#
_symmetry.space_group_name_H-M   'P 1'
#
loop_
_entity.id
_entity.type
_entity.pdbx_description
1 polymer ?
#
loop_
_entity_poly.entity_id
_entity_poly.type
_entity_poly.pdbx_seq_one_letter_code
_entity_poly.pdbx_strand_id
1 'polypeptide(L)'
;LNIHRPIKRGIIENFDEMEEISEFILYNQLKIEQKKYPVIVYFAGKDLTDHFIKLLNKRGYSFESTTERENARVMKELSCSIGLEINKTDALQSESSREKYNFPNFTSYSIGDEADKRSEILFDPEDIGQNRGIHQILTDSIVKCDIRTQQELCNNIILAGGITNIQGLRDRLQEELQALTINQIHISDGAPEKRQYLPWLGAAMLSTSPNLKYFWISKNEYYEHSRSFFHAKCF
;
A
#
# COMPACT_ATOMS: atom_id res chain seq x y z
N LEU A 1 17.43 11.93 -8.00
CA LEU A 1 16.69 11.61 -6.76
C LEU A 1 17.33 12.38 -5.62
N ASN A 2 16.55 13.14 -4.86
CA ASN A 2 17.04 13.86 -3.68
C ASN A 2 16.56 13.10 -2.43
N ILE A 3 17.32 12.10 -2.01
CA ILE A 3 16.92 11.11 -0.99
C ILE A 3 17.85 11.25 0.23
N HIS A 4 17.29 11.29 1.45
CA HIS A 4 18.02 11.47 2.69
C HIS A 4 18.16 10.17 3.50
N ARG A 5 18.92 9.21 2.96
CA ARG A 5 19.30 7.95 3.64
C ARG A 5 18.09 7.28 4.34
N PRO A 6 17.14 6.70 3.59
CA PRO A 6 15.90 6.15 4.12
C PRO A 6 16.12 4.91 4.98
N ILE A 7 17.33 4.36 4.97
CA ILE A 7 17.76 3.23 5.79
C ILE A 7 18.86 3.69 6.72
N LYS A 8 18.66 3.54 8.03
CA LYS A 8 19.70 3.71 9.05
C LYS A 8 19.86 2.43 9.84
N ARG A 9 21.12 2.00 10.00
CA ARG A 9 21.48 0.78 10.76
C ARG A 9 20.71 -0.48 10.30
N GLY A 10 20.37 -0.57 9.01
CA GLY A 10 19.65 -1.70 8.42
C GLY A 10 18.13 -1.67 8.61
N ILE A 11 17.58 -0.59 9.15
CA ILE A 11 16.14 -0.39 9.37
C ILE A 11 15.66 0.72 8.44
N ILE A 12 14.52 0.49 7.78
CA ILE A 12 13.82 1.51 6.99
C ILE A 12 13.20 2.51 7.98
N GLU A 13 13.66 3.76 7.91
CA GLU A 13 13.12 4.88 8.69
C GLU A 13 12.19 5.77 7.87
N ASN A 14 12.32 5.79 6.55
CA ASN A 14 11.48 6.58 5.64
C ASN A 14 10.96 5.70 4.49
N PHE A 15 9.70 5.27 4.59
CA PHE A 15 9.07 4.42 3.58
C PHE A 15 8.71 5.16 2.29
N ASP A 16 8.40 6.46 2.36
CA ASP A 16 8.07 7.27 1.19
C ASP A 16 9.31 7.44 0.28
N GLU A 17 10.47 7.68 0.87
CA GLU A 17 11.74 7.69 0.12
C GLU A 17 12.10 6.30 -0.46
N MET A 18 11.75 5.20 0.24
CA MET A 18 11.91 3.85 -0.31
C MET A 18 10.98 3.59 -1.50
N GLU A 19 9.78 4.15 -1.48
CA GLU A 19 8.84 4.11 -2.61
C GLU A 19 9.42 4.88 -3.82
N GLU A 20 9.97 6.08 -3.63
CA GLU A 20 10.64 6.85 -4.69
C GLU A 20 11.82 6.08 -5.31
N ILE A 21 12.63 5.41 -4.49
CA ILE A 21 13.70 4.54 -4.97
C ILE A 21 13.13 3.42 -5.84
N SER A 22 12.08 2.76 -5.36
CA SER A 22 11.48 1.61 -6.03
C SER A 22 10.90 2.00 -7.39
N GLU A 23 10.15 3.11 -7.45
CA GLU A 23 9.63 3.66 -8.70
C GLU A 23 10.76 4.02 -9.68
N PHE A 24 11.79 4.73 -9.22
CA PHE A 24 12.91 5.09 -10.08
C PHE A 24 13.65 3.86 -10.63
N ILE A 25 13.82 2.82 -9.81
CA ILE A 25 14.42 1.57 -10.27
C ILE A 25 13.52 0.94 -11.34
N LEU A 26 12.24 0.71 -11.04
CA LEU A 26 11.31 0.03 -11.95
C LEU A 26 11.16 0.75 -13.30
N TYR A 27 11.05 2.08 -13.29
CA TYR A 27 10.68 2.84 -14.48
C TYR A 27 11.85 3.52 -15.17
N ASN A 28 12.78 4.10 -14.41
CA ASN A 28 13.86 4.86 -15.03
C ASN A 28 15.06 3.94 -15.32
N GLN A 29 15.36 3.01 -14.41
CA GLN A 29 16.48 2.09 -14.60
C GLN A 29 16.09 0.85 -15.40
N LEU A 30 14.97 0.22 -15.06
CA LEU A 30 14.51 -1.01 -15.70
C LEU A 30 13.57 -0.77 -16.87
N LYS A 31 13.05 0.45 -17.05
CA LYS A 31 12.15 0.82 -18.17
C LYS A 31 10.98 -0.15 -18.33
N ILE A 32 10.41 -0.59 -17.22
CA ILE A 32 9.25 -1.47 -17.22
C ILE A 32 8.05 -0.68 -17.75
N GLU A 33 7.49 -1.12 -18.88
CA GLU A 33 6.30 -0.51 -19.45
C GLU A 33 5.05 -0.98 -18.70
N GLN A 34 4.38 -0.05 -18.02
CA GLN A 34 3.18 -0.31 -17.21
C GLN A 34 2.10 -1.08 -17.98
N LYS A 35 1.88 -0.74 -19.26
CA LYS A 35 0.88 -1.40 -20.11
C LYS A 35 1.09 -2.90 -20.26
N LYS A 36 2.33 -3.37 -20.08
CA LYS A 36 2.70 -4.78 -20.19
C LYS A 36 2.36 -5.58 -18.93
N TYR A 37 2.17 -4.90 -17.79
CA TYR A 37 1.93 -5.53 -16.48
C TYR A 37 0.68 -4.92 -15.79
N PRO A 38 -0.53 -5.20 -16.32
CA PRO A 38 -1.78 -4.56 -15.88
C PRO A 38 -2.26 -4.97 -14.48
N VAL A 39 -1.50 -5.84 -13.80
CA VAL A 39 -1.79 -6.32 -12.44
C VAL A 39 -1.08 -5.47 -11.37
N ILE A 40 -0.17 -4.57 -11.77
CA ILE A 40 0.51 -3.71 -10.81
C ILE A 40 -0.37 -2.49 -10.50
N VAL A 41 -0.68 -2.33 -9.22
CA VAL A 41 -1.45 -1.20 -8.67
C VAL A 41 -0.48 -0.14 -8.17
N TYR A 42 -0.73 1.12 -8.52
CA TYR A 42 0.06 2.27 -8.09
C TYR A 42 -0.81 3.30 -7.36
N PHE A 43 -1.71 2.84 -6.49
CA PHE A 43 -2.25 3.70 -5.43
C PHE A 43 -1.82 3.11 -4.09
N ALA A 44 -1.04 3.88 -3.35
CA ALA A 44 -0.34 3.42 -2.16
C ALA A 44 -0.44 4.44 -1.03
N GLY A 45 0.52 4.40 -0.10
CA GLY A 45 0.50 5.22 1.12
C GLY A 45 0.50 6.71 0.81
N LYS A 46 1.21 7.11 -0.25
CA LYS A 46 1.27 8.49 -0.74
C LYS A 46 -0.07 8.95 -1.31
N ASP A 47 -0.71 8.16 -2.16
CA ASP A 47 -2.02 8.50 -2.74
C ASP A 47 -3.11 8.60 -1.69
N LEU A 48 -3.08 7.74 -0.66
CA LEU A 48 -3.92 7.86 0.52
C LEU A 48 -3.71 9.18 1.26
N THR A 49 -2.46 9.62 1.44
CA THR A 49 -2.15 10.92 2.05
C THR A 49 -2.64 12.08 1.17
N ASP A 50 -2.44 12.00 -0.15
CA ASP A 50 -2.87 13.03 -1.11
C ASP A 50 -4.39 13.15 -1.18
N HIS A 51 -5.09 12.02 -1.20
CA HIS A 51 -6.55 11.99 -1.12
C HIS A 51 -7.04 12.57 0.21
N PHE A 52 -6.40 12.22 1.32
CA PHE A 52 -6.75 12.75 2.63
C PHE A 52 -6.58 14.27 2.70
N ILE A 53 -5.48 14.81 2.15
CA ILE A 53 -5.28 16.26 2.04
C ILE A 53 -6.38 16.91 1.20
N LYS A 54 -6.78 16.31 0.07
CA LYS A 54 -7.91 16.82 -0.74
C LYS A 54 -9.21 16.88 0.07
N LEU A 55 -9.50 15.87 0.89
CA LEU A 55 -10.68 15.85 1.77
C LEU A 55 -10.61 16.95 2.85
N LEU A 56 -9.46 17.11 3.50
CA LEU A 56 -9.25 18.15 4.50
C LEU A 56 -9.34 19.56 3.90
N ASN A 57 -8.82 19.76 2.68
CA ASN A 57 -8.93 21.02 1.96
C ASN A 57 -10.38 21.35 1.60
N LYS A 58 -11.20 20.36 1.21
CA LYS A 58 -12.64 20.54 0.98
C LYS A 58 -13.39 21.00 2.24
N ARG A 59 -12.91 20.61 3.44
CA ARG A 59 -13.46 21.05 4.73
C ARG A 59 -13.02 22.46 5.14
N GLY A 60 -12.05 23.04 4.44
CA GLY A 60 -11.55 24.39 4.69
C GLY A 60 -10.26 24.45 5.51
N TYR A 61 -9.61 23.31 5.77
CA TYR A 61 -8.21 23.34 6.19
C TYR A 61 -7.31 23.66 4.99
N SER A 62 -6.14 24.23 5.22
CA SER A 62 -5.14 24.42 4.15
C SER A 62 -3.90 23.57 4.47
N PHE A 63 -3.51 22.75 3.51
CA PHE A 63 -2.34 21.89 3.56
C PHE A 63 -1.52 22.14 2.28
N GLU A 64 -0.59 23.10 2.35
CA GLU A 64 0.22 23.52 1.19
C GLU A 64 1.72 23.29 1.41
N SER A 65 2.17 23.30 2.67
CA SER A 65 3.58 23.13 3.03
C SER A 65 3.97 21.66 3.22
N THR A 66 5.29 21.40 3.15
CA THR A 66 5.85 20.06 3.41
C THR A 66 5.57 19.60 4.84
N THR A 67 5.60 20.51 5.82
CA THR A 67 5.27 20.21 7.22
C THR A 67 3.81 19.83 7.40
N GLU A 68 2.90 20.52 6.73
CA GLU A 68 1.46 20.19 6.78
C GLU A 68 1.19 18.84 6.12
N ARG A 69 1.84 18.55 4.98
CA ARG A 69 1.76 17.22 4.35
C ARG A 69 2.22 16.12 5.30
N GLU A 70 3.29 16.35 6.05
CA GLU A 70 3.78 15.41 7.07
C GLU A 70 2.78 15.26 8.22
N ASN A 71 2.17 16.35 8.68
CA ASN A 71 1.09 16.28 9.66
C ASN A 71 -0.09 15.43 9.15
N ALA A 72 -0.47 15.58 7.88
CA ALA A 72 -1.51 14.76 7.25
C ALA A 72 -1.12 13.27 7.18
N ARG A 73 0.16 12.96 6.91
CA ARG A 73 0.69 11.59 6.95
C ARG A 73 0.61 11.00 8.37
N VAL A 74 1.02 11.74 9.38
CA VAL A 74 0.96 11.31 10.79
C VAL A 74 -0.49 11.13 11.24
N MET A 75 -1.37 12.09 10.94
CA MET A 75 -2.81 11.94 11.20
C MET A 75 -3.37 10.71 10.52
N LYS A 76 -2.95 10.44 9.27
CA LYS A 76 -3.37 9.25 8.54
C LYS A 76 -3.03 7.98 9.31
N GLU A 77 -1.78 7.85 9.75
CA GLU A 77 -1.30 6.67 10.46
C GLU A 77 -1.96 6.47 11.83
N LEU A 78 -2.35 7.56 12.50
CA LEU A 78 -3.02 7.51 13.81
C LEU A 78 -4.54 7.24 13.71
N SER A 79 -5.22 7.76 12.69
CA SER A 79 -6.69 7.66 12.48
C SER A 79 -7.14 6.44 11.66
N CYS A 80 -6.38 5.34 11.68
CA CYS A 80 -6.50 4.27 10.70
C CYS A 80 -7.57 3.22 11.05
N SER A 81 -8.84 3.47 10.71
CA SER A 81 -9.91 2.47 10.70
C SER A 81 -10.66 2.41 9.37
N ILE A 82 -11.10 1.20 8.99
CA ILE A 82 -12.06 0.91 7.93
C ILE A 82 -13.30 0.30 8.60
N GLY A 83 -14.45 0.96 8.43
CA GLY A 83 -15.74 0.42 8.84
C GLY A 83 -16.25 -0.63 7.84
N LEU A 84 -16.88 -1.70 8.36
CA LEU A 84 -17.45 -2.78 7.54
C LEU A 84 -18.75 -2.38 6.83
N GLU A 85 -19.47 -1.37 7.30
CA GLU A 85 -20.60 -0.80 6.56
C GLU A 85 -20.70 0.70 6.85
N ILE A 86 -20.72 1.52 5.79
CA ILE A 86 -21.30 2.88 5.87
C ILE A 86 -22.81 2.69 5.99
N ASN A 87 -23.27 2.27 7.17
CA ASN A 87 -24.67 2.40 7.50
C ASN A 87 -24.96 3.90 7.54
N LYS A 88 -25.64 4.38 6.48
CA LYS A 88 -26.16 5.74 6.26
C LYS A 88 -27.06 6.26 7.40
N THR A 89 -27.14 5.57 8.53
CA THR A 89 -27.90 5.92 9.72
C THR A 89 -27.11 6.75 10.73
N ASP A 90 -25.78 6.81 10.63
CA ASP A 90 -24.95 7.53 11.60
C ASP A 90 -24.54 8.96 11.17
N ALA A 91 -25.25 9.53 10.20
CA ALA A 91 -25.25 10.97 9.92
C ALA A 91 -25.73 11.84 11.12
N LEU A 92 -26.04 11.22 12.26
CA LEU A 92 -26.48 11.86 13.50
C LEU A 92 -25.50 11.65 14.68
N GLN A 93 -24.30 11.12 14.48
CA GLN A 93 -23.29 11.14 15.55
C GLN A 93 -22.68 12.55 15.71
N SER A 94 -23.22 13.24 16.72
CA SER A 94 -22.71 14.40 17.47
C SER A 94 -21.26 14.86 17.19
N GLU A 95 -21.03 16.17 17.15
CA GLU A 95 -19.69 16.80 17.10
C GLU A 95 -18.68 16.31 18.17
N SER A 96 -19.14 15.60 19.20
CA SER A 96 -18.37 15.06 20.32
C SER A 96 -17.57 13.78 20.03
N SER A 97 -17.80 13.08 18.91
CA SER A 97 -17.02 11.87 18.54
C SER A 97 -15.80 12.15 17.66
N ARG A 98 -15.54 13.42 17.32
CA ARG A 98 -14.43 13.81 16.43
C ARG A 98 -13.08 13.74 17.15
N GLU A 99 -12.15 12.98 16.59
CA GLU A 99 -10.77 12.94 17.07
C GLU A 99 -10.05 14.27 16.78
N LYS A 100 -9.37 14.80 17.80
CA LYS A 100 -8.60 16.04 17.70
C LYS A 100 -7.12 15.73 17.72
N TYR A 101 -6.41 16.19 16.70
CA TYR A 101 -4.98 16.02 16.54
C TYR A 101 -4.28 17.33 16.80
N ASN A 102 -3.40 17.36 17.81
CA ASN A 102 -2.66 18.55 18.20
C ASN A 102 -1.20 18.44 17.75
N PHE A 103 -0.71 19.46 17.06
CA PHE A 103 0.66 19.52 16.57
C PHE A 103 1.50 20.55 17.35
N PRO A 104 2.84 20.39 17.38
CA PRO A 104 3.74 21.26 18.16
C PRO A 104 3.66 22.75 17.81
N ASN A 105 3.15 23.08 16.62
CA ASN A 105 2.90 24.44 16.15
C ASN A 105 1.56 25.03 16.65
N PHE A 106 0.97 24.47 17.70
CA PHE A 106 -0.35 24.82 18.25
C PHE A 106 -1.51 24.68 17.26
N THR A 107 -1.30 23.98 16.14
CA THR A 107 -2.36 23.73 15.17
C THR A 107 -3.13 22.50 15.60
N SER A 108 -4.46 22.58 15.58
CA SER A 108 -5.33 21.46 15.90
C SER A 108 -6.28 21.18 14.75
N TYR A 109 -6.40 19.91 14.39
CA TYR A 109 -7.30 19.45 13.33
C TYR A 109 -8.32 18.49 13.93
N SER A 110 -9.59 18.67 13.56
CA SER A 110 -10.66 17.74 13.94
C SER A 110 -11.01 16.88 12.74
N ILE A 111 -10.78 15.57 12.85
CA ILE A 111 -11.14 14.60 11.81
C ILE A 111 -12.53 14.06 12.14
N GLY A 112 -13.40 13.99 11.13
CA GLY A 112 -14.69 13.31 11.19
C GLY A 112 -14.71 12.13 10.23
N ASP A 113 -15.68 12.13 9.33
CA ASP A 113 -15.90 11.10 8.31
C ASP A 113 -14.80 11.02 7.23
N GLU A 114 -13.84 11.96 7.23
CA GLU A 114 -12.68 11.90 6.33
C GLU A 114 -11.77 10.71 6.62
N ALA A 115 -11.73 10.21 7.86
CA ALA A 115 -10.94 9.03 8.22
C ALA A 115 -11.41 7.80 7.44
N ASP A 116 -12.73 7.59 7.39
CA ASP A 116 -13.35 6.45 6.71
C ASP A 116 -13.33 6.65 5.19
N LYS A 117 -13.68 7.85 4.70
CA LYS A 117 -13.66 8.15 3.25
C LYS A 117 -12.27 8.06 2.64
N ARG A 118 -11.21 8.28 3.43
CA ARG A 118 -9.84 8.18 2.95
C ARG A 118 -9.52 6.78 2.45
N SER A 119 -9.90 5.74 3.20
CA SER A 119 -9.57 4.35 2.90
C SER A 119 -10.50 3.73 1.86
N GLU A 120 -11.66 4.35 1.59
CA GLU A 120 -12.59 3.90 0.56
C GLU A 120 -11.95 3.87 -0.84
N ILE A 121 -10.99 4.75 -1.12
CA ILE A 121 -10.24 4.71 -2.40
C ILE A 121 -9.51 3.39 -2.63
N LEU A 122 -9.32 2.56 -1.61
CA LEU A 122 -8.76 1.22 -1.80
C LEU A 122 -9.74 0.28 -2.51
N PHE A 123 -11.04 0.49 -2.31
CA PHE A 123 -12.11 -0.34 -2.84
C PHE A 123 -12.82 0.35 -4.02
N ASP A 124 -13.05 1.66 -3.93
CA ASP A 124 -13.65 2.47 -4.97
C ASP A 124 -12.76 3.69 -5.32
N PRO A 125 -11.80 3.55 -6.25
CA PRO A 125 -10.83 4.59 -6.53
C PRO A 125 -11.25 5.57 -7.63
N GLU A 126 -12.56 5.74 -7.90
CA GLU A 126 -13.05 6.70 -8.90
C GLU A 126 -12.53 8.12 -8.63
N ASP A 127 -12.43 8.52 -7.36
CA ASP A 127 -11.93 9.84 -6.92
C ASP A 127 -10.46 10.13 -7.29
N ILE A 128 -9.66 9.08 -7.54
CA ILE A 128 -8.26 9.20 -8.00
C ILE A 128 -8.09 8.88 -9.49
N GLY A 129 -9.20 8.73 -10.22
CA GLY A 129 -9.19 8.45 -11.66
C GLY A 129 -8.77 7.02 -12.00
N GLN A 130 -8.89 6.09 -11.06
CA GLN A 130 -8.70 4.66 -11.30
C GLN A 130 -10.06 3.97 -11.30
N ASN A 131 -10.17 2.89 -12.06
CA ASN A 131 -11.47 2.22 -12.28
C ASN A 131 -11.61 0.91 -11.50
N ARG A 132 -10.59 0.53 -10.70
CA ARG A 132 -10.56 -0.78 -10.04
C ARG A 132 -9.96 -0.72 -8.65
N GLY A 133 -10.69 -1.23 -7.66
CA GLY A 133 -10.20 -1.42 -6.30
C GLY A 133 -9.31 -2.64 -6.13
N ILE A 134 -8.67 -2.75 -4.96
CA ILE A 134 -7.75 -3.84 -4.63
C ILE A 134 -8.42 -5.23 -4.70
N HIS A 135 -9.69 -5.33 -4.32
CA HIS A 135 -10.46 -6.57 -4.29
C HIS A 135 -10.72 -7.11 -5.70
N GLN A 136 -11.05 -6.21 -6.65
CA GLN A 136 -11.23 -6.54 -8.07
C GLN A 136 -9.90 -6.94 -8.71
N ILE A 137 -8.82 -6.20 -8.44
CA ILE A 137 -7.50 -6.49 -9.02
C ILE A 137 -6.99 -7.85 -8.52
N LEU A 138 -7.18 -8.17 -7.24
CA LEU A 138 -6.80 -9.45 -6.69
C LEU A 138 -7.61 -10.59 -7.32
N THR A 139 -8.92 -10.42 -7.46
CA THR A 139 -9.79 -11.40 -8.11
C THR A 139 -9.36 -11.65 -9.55
N ASP A 140 -9.13 -10.59 -10.33
CA ASP A 140 -8.64 -10.70 -11.70
C ASP A 140 -7.28 -11.40 -11.81
N SER A 141 -6.43 -11.22 -10.80
CA SER A 141 -5.13 -11.87 -10.73
C SER A 141 -5.26 -13.37 -10.48
N ILE A 142 -6.16 -13.76 -9.56
CA ILE A 142 -6.45 -15.17 -9.28
C ILE A 142 -7.09 -15.82 -10.51
N VAL A 143 -8.05 -15.17 -11.15
CA VAL A 143 -8.77 -15.71 -12.33
C VAL A 143 -7.83 -15.94 -13.53
N LYS A 144 -6.72 -15.18 -13.63
CA LYS A 144 -5.69 -15.40 -14.66
C LYS A 144 -4.85 -16.65 -14.44
N CYS A 145 -4.86 -17.23 -13.23
CA CYS A 145 -4.16 -18.47 -12.92
C CYS A 145 -4.99 -19.72 -13.30
N ASP A 146 -4.33 -20.87 -13.39
CA ASP A 146 -5.00 -22.14 -13.65
C ASP A 146 -5.99 -22.49 -12.54
N ILE A 147 -7.14 -23.08 -12.92
CA ILE A 147 -8.26 -23.41 -12.01
C ILE A 147 -7.80 -24.20 -10.76
N ARG A 148 -6.84 -25.12 -10.91
CA ARG A 148 -6.31 -25.92 -9.80
C ARG A 148 -5.57 -25.06 -8.77
N THR A 149 -4.86 -24.03 -9.24
CA THR A 149 -4.08 -23.11 -8.40
C THR A 149 -4.96 -22.03 -7.79
N GLN A 150 -6.08 -21.67 -8.43
CA GLN A 150 -7.00 -20.65 -7.91
C GLN A 150 -7.48 -20.95 -6.48
N GLN A 151 -7.87 -22.21 -6.20
CA GLN A 151 -8.32 -22.60 -4.86
C GLN A 151 -7.20 -22.47 -3.82
N GLU A 152 -5.98 -22.85 -4.18
CA GLU A 152 -4.81 -22.72 -3.31
C GLU A 152 -4.49 -21.24 -3.04
N LEU A 153 -4.58 -20.37 -4.06
CA LEU A 153 -4.37 -18.93 -3.91
C LEU A 153 -5.43 -18.28 -3.03
N CYS A 154 -6.71 -18.64 -3.21
CA CYS A 154 -7.81 -18.15 -2.38
C CYS A 154 -7.64 -18.48 -0.89
N ASN A 155 -7.04 -19.63 -0.58
CA ASN A 155 -6.80 -20.08 0.80
C ASN A 155 -5.53 -19.49 1.44
N ASN A 156 -4.61 -18.96 0.63
CA ASN A 156 -3.26 -18.55 1.04
C ASN A 156 -2.97 -17.08 0.71
N ILE A 157 -3.93 -16.19 0.99
CA ILE A 157 -3.73 -14.74 0.82
C ILE A 157 -3.00 -14.19 2.04
N ILE A 158 -1.89 -13.48 1.83
CA ILE A 158 -1.09 -12.86 2.89
C ILE A 158 -1.05 -11.35 2.68
N LEU A 159 -1.37 -10.60 3.73
CA LEU A 159 -1.25 -9.14 3.72
C LEU A 159 0.15 -8.70 4.16
N ALA A 160 0.80 -7.89 3.33
CA ALA A 160 2.13 -7.33 3.61
C ALA A 160 2.21 -5.85 3.20
N GLY A 161 3.00 -5.06 3.94
CA GLY A 161 3.19 -3.62 3.70
C GLY A 161 2.43 -2.71 4.67
N GLY A 162 2.82 -1.44 4.74
CA GLY A 162 2.33 -0.49 5.74
C GLY A 162 0.82 -0.18 5.65
N ILE A 163 0.27 -0.12 4.43
CA ILE A 163 -1.17 0.12 4.21
C ILE A 163 -2.02 -1.03 4.80
N THR A 164 -1.46 -2.23 4.90
CA THR A 164 -2.20 -3.38 5.45
C THR A 164 -2.39 -3.34 6.96
N ASN A 165 -1.83 -2.32 7.62
CA ASN A 165 -2.02 -2.05 9.04
C ASN A 165 -3.29 -1.24 9.34
N ILE A 166 -4.02 -0.78 8.32
CA ILE A 166 -5.31 -0.11 8.53
C ILE A 166 -6.26 -1.10 9.24
N GLN A 167 -6.84 -0.69 10.37
CA GLN A 167 -7.76 -1.54 11.13
C GLN A 167 -9.01 -1.83 10.28
N GLY A 168 -9.52 -3.06 10.32
CA GLY A 168 -10.70 -3.46 9.53
C GLY A 168 -10.43 -3.75 8.05
N LEU A 169 -9.23 -3.45 7.51
CA LEU A 169 -8.90 -3.73 6.10
C LEU A 169 -9.06 -5.21 5.75
N ARG A 170 -8.56 -6.10 6.63
CA ARG A 170 -8.61 -7.54 6.41
C ARG A 170 -10.05 -8.02 6.27
N ASP A 171 -10.90 -7.65 7.22
CA ASP A 171 -12.27 -8.13 7.29
C ASP A 171 -13.06 -7.62 6.09
N ARG A 172 -12.93 -6.32 5.76
CA ARG A 172 -13.56 -5.74 4.58
C ARG A 172 -13.08 -6.39 3.29
N LEU A 173 -11.77 -6.59 3.15
CA LEU A 173 -11.21 -7.25 1.97
C LEU A 173 -11.69 -8.70 1.85
N GLN A 174 -11.81 -9.42 2.97
CA GLN A 174 -12.32 -10.79 2.97
C GLN A 174 -13.78 -10.85 2.51
N GLU A 175 -14.64 -9.94 2.99
CA GLU A 175 -16.03 -9.85 2.56
C GLU A 175 -16.17 -9.51 1.07
N GLU A 176 -15.45 -8.49 0.59
CA GLU A 176 -15.45 -8.08 -0.81
C GLU A 176 -14.96 -9.20 -1.74
N LEU A 177 -13.91 -9.92 -1.35
CA LEU A 177 -13.42 -11.06 -2.13
C LEU A 177 -14.41 -12.22 -2.10
N GLN A 178 -14.98 -12.53 -0.94
CA GLN A 178 -15.95 -13.61 -0.80
C GLN A 178 -17.22 -13.35 -1.61
N ALA A 179 -17.60 -12.08 -1.81
CA ALA A 179 -18.70 -11.69 -2.69
C ALA A 179 -18.39 -11.91 -4.19
N LEU A 180 -17.11 -11.83 -4.58
CA LEU A 180 -16.67 -11.96 -5.97
C LEU A 180 -16.32 -13.40 -6.38
N THR A 181 -16.16 -14.33 -5.43
CA THR A 181 -15.80 -15.72 -5.74
C THR A 181 -16.66 -16.75 -5.00
N ILE A 182 -16.86 -17.91 -5.64
CA ILE A 182 -17.47 -19.07 -5.01
C ILE A 182 -16.49 -19.83 -4.10
N ASN A 183 -15.20 -19.61 -4.28
CA ASN A 183 -14.18 -20.26 -3.46
C ASN A 183 -14.20 -19.67 -2.05
N GLN A 184 -13.90 -20.50 -1.07
CA GLN A 184 -13.66 -19.99 0.28
C GLN A 184 -12.41 -19.13 0.27
N ILE A 185 -12.54 -17.89 0.72
CA ILE A 185 -11.42 -16.97 0.88
C ILE A 185 -10.88 -17.09 2.31
N HIS A 186 -9.57 -17.23 2.42
CA HIS A 186 -8.89 -17.16 3.70
C HIS A 186 -7.70 -16.20 3.60
N ILE A 187 -7.84 -15.05 4.26
CA ILE A 187 -6.78 -14.07 4.41
C ILE A 187 -6.06 -14.33 5.72
N SER A 188 -4.79 -14.74 5.63
CA SER A 188 -3.95 -14.98 6.79
C SER A 188 -3.66 -13.69 7.55
N ASP A 189 -3.72 -13.77 8.88
CA ASP A 189 -3.34 -12.66 9.76
C ASP A 189 -1.85 -12.29 9.67
N GLY A 190 -1.02 -13.21 9.20
CA GLY A 190 0.43 -13.06 9.23
C GLY A 190 0.94 -12.73 10.65
N ALA A 191 1.98 -11.92 10.74
CA ALA A 191 2.41 -11.28 11.99
C ALA A 191 1.89 -9.83 12.01
N PRO A 192 0.74 -9.53 12.65
CA PRO A 192 0.05 -8.25 12.53
C PRO A 192 0.94 -7.05 12.89
N GLU A 193 1.76 -7.17 13.93
CA GLU A 193 2.62 -6.09 14.42
C GLU A 193 3.80 -5.75 13.48
N LYS A 194 4.10 -6.59 12.48
CA LYS A 194 5.30 -6.45 11.65
C LYS A 194 5.02 -6.54 10.15
N ARG A 195 3.76 -6.40 9.72
CA ARG A 195 3.38 -6.51 8.29
C ARG A 195 4.16 -5.55 7.39
N GLN A 196 4.46 -4.35 7.87
CA GLN A 196 5.25 -3.35 7.13
C GLN A 196 6.70 -3.78 6.85
N TYR A 197 7.24 -4.68 7.66
CA TYR A 197 8.61 -5.18 7.51
C TYR A 197 8.67 -6.55 6.84
N LEU A 198 7.54 -7.22 6.58
CA LEU A 198 7.52 -8.56 5.99
C LEU A 198 8.31 -8.66 4.67
N PRO A 199 8.20 -7.72 3.71
CA PRO A 199 9.02 -7.77 2.50
C PRO A 199 10.53 -7.69 2.81
N TRP A 200 10.91 -6.83 3.76
CA TRP A 200 12.31 -6.67 4.18
C TRP A 200 12.84 -7.91 4.91
N LEU A 201 12.04 -8.51 5.78
CA LEU A 201 12.37 -9.75 6.46
C LEU A 201 12.53 -10.91 5.47
N GLY A 202 11.63 -11.01 4.49
CA GLY A 202 11.73 -12.00 3.42
C GLY A 202 13.02 -11.83 2.60
N ALA A 203 13.37 -10.59 2.25
CA ALA A 203 14.63 -10.28 1.57
C ALA A 203 15.85 -10.60 2.45
N ALA A 204 15.80 -10.29 3.75
CA ALA A 204 16.87 -10.61 4.68
C ALA A 204 17.07 -12.13 4.79
N MET A 205 15.99 -12.91 4.91
CA MET A 205 16.03 -14.38 4.91
C MET A 205 16.58 -14.91 3.59
N LEU A 206 16.10 -14.41 2.46
CA LEU A 206 16.59 -14.81 1.13
C LEU A 206 18.08 -14.50 0.97
N SER A 207 18.56 -13.38 1.52
CA SER A 207 19.97 -12.98 1.41
C SER A 207 20.91 -13.93 2.17
N THR A 208 20.43 -14.61 3.20
CA THR A 208 21.18 -15.67 3.91
C THR A 208 21.14 -17.03 3.21
N SER A 209 20.29 -17.18 2.20
CA SER A 209 20.15 -18.46 1.49
C SER A 209 21.37 -18.76 0.63
N PRO A 210 21.95 -19.97 0.70
CA PRO A 210 23.06 -20.37 -0.16
C PRO A 210 22.68 -20.39 -1.66
N ASN A 211 21.38 -20.42 -1.96
CA ASN A 211 20.86 -20.40 -3.32
C ASN A 211 20.82 -18.98 -3.93
N LEU A 212 20.99 -17.93 -3.12
CA LEU A 212 20.98 -16.55 -3.62
C LEU A 212 22.02 -16.32 -4.74
N LYS A 213 23.15 -17.03 -4.69
CA LYS A 213 24.21 -16.95 -5.69
C LYS A 213 23.76 -17.26 -7.12
N TYR A 214 22.66 -17.99 -7.29
CA TYR A 214 22.09 -18.29 -8.61
C TYR A 214 21.24 -17.13 -9.15
N PHE A 215 20.76 -16.25 -8.27
CA PHE A 215 19.83 -15.16 -8.61
C PHE A 215 20.51 -13.79 -8.67
N TRP A 216 21.62 -13.56 -7.94
CA TRP A 216 22.29 -12.26 -7.96
C TRP A 216 23.02 -11.98 -9.29
N ILE A 217 23.27 -10.72 -9.58
CA ILE A 217 24.06 -10.29 -10.74
C ILE A 217 25.31 -9.60 -10.21
N SER A 218 26.47 -10.14 -10.56
CA SER A 218 27.75 -9.54 -10.21
C SER A 218 27.99 -8.25 -10.99
N LYS A 219 28.87 -7.40 -10.45
CA LYS A 219 29.28 -6.15 -11.11
C LYS A 219 29.81 -6.40 -12.53
N ASN A 220 30.60 -7.46 -12.72
CA ASN A 220 31.16 -7.80 -14.04
C ASN A 220 30.06 -8.27 -15.00
N GLU A 221 29.18 -9.18 -14.56
CA GLU A 221 28.04 -9.61 -15.39
C GLU A 221 27.18 -8.41 -15.81
N TYR A 222 26.97 -7.43 -14.93
CA TYR A 222 26.20 -6.23 -15.25
C TYR A 222 26.86 -5.34 -16.32
N TYR A 223 28.20 -5.22 -16.34
CA TYR A 223 28.89 -4.42 -17.35
C TYR A 223 29.09 -5.17 -18.67
N GLU A 224 29.20 -6.49 -18.61
CA GLU A 224 29.42 -7.34 -19.79
C GLU A 224 28.12 -7.66 -20.53
N HIS A 225 27.00 -7.77 -19.81
CA HIS A 225 25.71 -8.14 -20.40
C HIS A 225 24.81 -6.94 -20.59
N SER A 226 24.00 -6.99 -21.64
CA SER A 226 23.00 -5.96 -21.90
C SER A 226 21.85 -6.01 -20.89
N ARG A 227 21.07 -4.91 -20.78
CA ARG A 227 19.83 -4.84 -19.99
C ARG A 227 18.87 -6.02 -20.21
N SER A 228 18.85 -6.61 -21.40
CA SER A 228 17.98 -7.77 -21.70
C SER A 228 18.32 -9.00 -20.86
N PHE A 229 19.60 -9.20 -20.52
CA PHE A 229 20.04 -10.26 -19.62
C PHE A 229 19.51 -10.06 -18.20
N PHE A 230 19.48 -8.80 -17.73
CA PHE A 230 18.88 -8.45 -16.44
C PHE A 230 17.40 -8.82 -16.41
N HIS A 231 16.64 -8.46 -17.46
CA HIS A 231 15.23 -8.82 -17.53
C HIS A 231 15.01 -10.32 -17.47
N ALA A 232 15.77 -11.11 -18.23
CA ALA A 232 15.63 -12.57 -18.28
C ALA A 232 16.01 -13.29 -16.96
N LYS A 233 16.86 -12.68 -16.13
CA LYS A 233 17.27 -13.27 -14.85
C LYS A 233 16.32 -12.91 -13.70
N CYS A 234 15.65 -11.76 -13.80
CA CYS A 234 14.81 -11.21 -12.73
C CYS A 234 13.30 -11.36 -12.96
N PHE A 235 12.85 -11.58 -14.19
CA PHE A 235 11.43 -11.66 -14.59
C PHE A 235 11.20 -12.81 -15.58
#